data_AF-A0A2K2FQN7-F1
#
_entry.id   AF-A0A2K2FQN7-F1
#
_cell.length_a   1.000
_cell.length_b   1.000
_cell.length_c   1.000
_cell.angle_alpha   90.00
_cell.angle_beta   90.00
_cell.angle_gamma   90.00
#
_symmetry.space_group_name_H-M   'P 1'
#
loop_
_entity.id
_entity.type
_entity.pdbx_description
1 polymer ?
#
loop_
_entity_poly.entity_id
_entity_poly.type
_entity_poly.pdbx_seq_one_letter_code
_entity_poly.pdbx_strand_id
1 'polypeptide(L)' 'MGGMKAEGSSNRHAAIPDVAGYTFKRAAKLLEESGVAIRAVKIAAQPKETIMEHDDTFRVIKVKPLDDNTVELLVCKPL' A
#
# COMPACT_ATOMS: atom_id res chain seq x y z
N MET A 1 15.76 -16.30 -26.93
CA MET A 1 14.77 -15.45 -27.65
C MET A 1 13.47 -15.54 -26.86
N GLY A 2 13.09 -14.47 -26.17
CA GLY A 2 11.92 -14.45 -25.29
C GLY A 2 11.77 -13.04 -24.76
N GLY A 3 11.40 -12.13 -25.66
CA GLY A 3 11.20 -10.73 -25.33
C GLY A 3 10.05 -10.58 -24.36
N MET A 4 10.30 -9.91 -23.24
CA MET A 4 9.25 -9.25 -22.47
C MET A 4 9.31 -7.77 -22.84
N LYS A 5 8.20 -7.35 -23.43
CA LYS A 5 8.05 -6.11 -24.18
C LYS A 5 8.10 -4.90 -23.25
N ALA A 6 8.67 -3.83 -23.79
CA ALA A 6 8.46 -2.49 -23.30
C ALA A 6 6.96 -2.18 -23.30
N GLU A 7 6.44 -1.85 -22.13
CA GLU A 7 5.19 -1.13 -21.95
C GLU A 7 5.63 0.27 -21.52
N GLY A 8 5.60 1.28 -22.39
CA GLY A 8 4.35 1.83 -22.88
C GLY A 8 3.94 2.95 -21.92
N SER A 9 4.63 4.09 -21.99
CA SER A 9 4.33 5.29 -21.23
C SER A 9 2.94 5.81 -21.60
N SER A 10 1.91 5.32 -20.92
CA SER A 10 0.56 5.88 -20.97
C SER A 10 0.41 6.75 -19.74
N ASN A 11 0.35 8.06 -19.94
CA ASN A 11 0.05 9.04 -18.90
C ASN A 11 -1.42 8.88 -18.45
N ARG A 12 -1.71 7.78 -17.78
CA ARG A 12 -2.83 7.67 -16.86
C ARG A 12 -2.14 7.81 -15.52
N HIS A 13 -2.38 8.90 -14.79
CA HIS A 13 -2.21 8.82 -13.34
C HIS A 13 -3.02 7.58 -12.94
N ALA A 14 -2.34 6.49 -12.61
CA ALA A 14 -2.99 5.33 -12.04
C ALA A 14 -3.61 5.86 -10.76
N ALA A 15 -4.92 6.10 -10.79
CA ALA A 15 -5.62 6.66 -9.65
C ALA A 15 -5.47 5.65 -8.53
N ILE A 16 -4.55 5.93 -7.59
CA ILE A 16 -4.25 5.01 -6.51
C ILE A 16 -5.58 4.79 -5.76
N PRO A 17 -6.04 3.53 -5.66
CA PRO A 17 -7.32 3.26 -5.02
C PRO A 17 -7.26 3.72 -3.56
N ASP A 18 -8.29 4.44 -3.12
CA ASP A 18 -8.39 4.84 -1.72
C ASP A 18 -8.72 3.62 -0.87
N VAL A 19 -7.66 3.08 -0.24
CA VAL A 19 -7.75 1.92 0.64
C VAL A 19 -7.77 2.33 2.13
N ALA A 20 -7.94 3.63 2.42
CA ALA A 20 -8.11 4.12 3.78
C ALA A 20 -9.37 3.53 4.42
N GLY A 21 -9.25 3.10 5.69
CA GLY A 21 -10.33 2.47 6.43
C GLY A 21 -10.53 0.98 6.16
N TYR A 22 -9.83 0.37 5.20
CA TYR A 22 -9.79 -1.08 5.02
C TYR A 22 -8.76 -1.76 5.92
N THR A 23 -8.90 -3.07 6.09
CA THR A 23 -7.85 -3.90 6.70
C THR A 23 -6.65 -4.00 5.78
N PHE A 24 -5.46 -4.16 6.34
CA PHE A 24 -4.20 -4.27 5.58
C PHE A 24 -4.29 -5.37 4.52
N LYS A 25 -4.85 -6.53 4.87
CA LYS A 25 -5.09 -7.63 3.93
C LYS A 25 -5.93 -7.21 2.72
N ARG A 26 -7.01 -6.46 2.94
CA ARG A 26 -7.92 -6.03 1.87
C ARG A 26 -7.31 -4.89 1.06
N ALA A 27 -6.61 -3.98 1.72
CA ALA A 27 -5.89 -2.88 1.08
C ALA A 27 -4.77 -3.39 0.17
N ALA A 28 -3.94 -4.31 0.66
CA ALA A 28 -2.86 -4.93 -0.12
C ALA A 28 -3.41 -5.63 -1.36
N LYS A 29 -4.50 -6.39 -1.22
CA LYS A 29 -5.15 -7.04 -2.36
C LYS A 29 -5.64 -6.03 -3.41
N LEU A 30 -6.33 -4.97 -2.99
CA LEU A 30 -6.83 -3.95 -3.92
C LEU A 30 -5.71 -3.19 -4.64
N LEU A 31 -4.59 -2.92 -3.95
CA LEU A 31 -3.44 -2.25 -4.55
C LEU A 31 -2.75 -3.18 -5.56
N GLU A 32 -2.56 -4.45 -5.23
CA GLU A 32 -2.00 -5.45 -6.13
C GLU A 32 -2.87 -5.64 -7.39
N GLU A 33 -4.20 -5.76 -7.23
CA GLU A 33 -5.16 -5.84 -8.34
C GLU A 33 -5.13 -4.58 -9.24
N SER A 34 -4.74 -3.44 -8.68
CA SER A 34 -4.60 -2.17 -9.40
C SER A 34 -3.20 -1.94 -9.98
N GLY A 35 -2.26 -2.87 -9.79
CA GLY A 35 -0.86 -2.71 -10.23
C GLY A 35 -0.03 -1.74 -9.38
N VAL A 36 -0.49 -1.42 -8.16
CA VAL A 36 0.19 -0.52 -7.22
C VAL A 36 0.97 -1.35 -6.20
N ALA A 37 2.27 -1.08 -6.10
CA ALA A 37 3.16 -1.74 -5.15
C ALA A 37 3.19 -1.02 -3.79
N ILE A 38 3.21 -1.79 -2.70
CA ILE A 38 3.44 -1.23 -1.37
C ILE A 38 4.95 -1.18 -1.13
N ARG A 39 5.51 0.03 -1.04
CA ARG A 39 6.94 0.23 -0.82
C ARG A 39 7.32 0.21 0.66
N ALA A 40 6.43 0.70 1.52
CA ALA A 40 6.64 0.75 2.95
C ALA A 40 5.32 0.68 3.71
N VAL A 41 5.35 0.05 4.88
CA VAL A 41 4.24 0.04 5.83
C VAL A 41 4.73 0.66 7.14
N LYS A 42 4.12 1.76 7.54
CA LYS A 42 4.34 2.41 8.82
C LYS A 42 3.22 2.05 9.76
N ILE A 43 3.56 1.66 10.97
CA ILE A 43 2.59 1.41 12.02
C ILE A 43 2.50 2.69 12.86
N ALA A 44 1.31 3.28 12.94
CA ALA A 44 1.01 4.34 13.89
C ALA A 44 0.85 3.72 15.29
N ALA A 45 1.97 3.34 15.89
CA ALA A 45 2.05 2.87 17.26
C ALA A 45 2.45 4.01 18.19
N GLN A 46 2.18 3.83 19.48
CA GLN A 46 2.69 4.73 20.50
C GLN A 46 4.23 4.62 20.54
N PRO A 47 4.95 5.72 20.83
CA PRO A 47 6.43 5.75 20.81
C PRO A 47 7.12 4.73 21.74
N LYS A 48 6.36 4.06 22.61
CA LYS A 48 6.83 3.04 23.56
C LYS A 48 6.73 1.61 23.03
N GLU A 49 6.09 1.40 21.87
CA GLU A 49 5.96 0.09 21.23
C GLU A 49 6.72 0.08 19.90
N THR A 50 7.82 -0.67 19.86
CA THR A 50 8.47 -1.04 18.61
C THR A 50 7.68 -2.18 17.99
N ILE A 51 6.57 -1.85 17.32
CA ILE A 51 5.81 -2.85 16.57
C ILE A 51 6.60 -3.15 15.29
N MET A 52 7.32 -4.28 15.29
CA MET A 52 8.09 -4.74 14.13
C MET A 52 7.25 -5.50 13.11
N GLU A 53 6.06 -5.96 13.52
CA GLU A 53 5.18 -6.81 12.72
C GLU A 53 3.79 -6.18 12.59
N HIS A 54 3.32 -6.04 11.36
CA HIS A 54 1.95 -5.66 11.06
C HIS A 54 1.11 -6.91 10.76
N ASP A 55 -0.05 -7.06 11.42
CA ASP A 55 -1.01 -8.12 11.09
C ASP A 55 -1.98 -7.70 9.98
N ASP A 56 -2.56 -8.71 9.33
CA ASP A 56 -3.66 -8.57 8.36
C ASP A 56 -4.89 -7.83 8.92
N THR A 57 -5.03 -7.76 10.25
CA THR A 57 -6.13 -7.12 10.97
C THR A 57 -5.95 -5.62 11.12
N PHE A 58 -4.74 -5.10 10.87
CA PHE A 58 -4.45 -3.68 11.05
C PHE A 58 -5.26 -2.86 10.06
N ARG A 59 -5.69 -1.67 10.48
CA ARG A 59 -6.52 -0.80 9.67
C ARG A 59 -5.66 0.26 9.02
N VAL A 60 -5.76 0.40 7.70
CA VAL A 60 -5.12 1.51 6.98
C VAL A 60 -5.79 2.80 7.42
N ILE A 61 -5.00 3.72 7.95
CA ILE A 61 -5.45 5.04 8.37
C ILE A 61 -5.00 6.12 7.40
N LYS A 62 -3.93 5.88 6.64
CA LYS A 62 -3.47 6.80 5.62
C LYS A 62 -2.77 6.06 4.49
N VAL A 63 -3.07 6.48 3.27
CA VAL A 63 -2.34 6.08 2.06
C VAL A 63 -1.51 7.28 1.62
N LYS A 64 -0.21 7.09 1.47
CA LYS A 64 0.71 8.13 1.00
C LYS A 64 1.32 7.68 -0.33
N PRO A 65 0.90 8.25 -1.48
CA PRO A 65 1.59 8.00 -2.74
C PRO A 65 3.04 8.43 -2.61
N LEU A 66 3.96 7.57 -3.04
CA LEU A 66 5.40 7.87 -3.11
C LEU A 66 5.82 8.15 -4.55
N ASP A 67 5.39 7.29 -5.47
CA ASP A 67 5.64 7.39 -6.92
C ASP A 67 4.34 6.99 -7.68
N ASP A 68 4.36 6.98 -9.02
CA ASP A 68 3.17 6.73 -9.86
C ASP A 68 2.45 5.40 -9.57
N ASN A 69 3.19 4.37 -9.12
CA ASN A 69 2.63 3.04 -8.83
C ASN A 69 3.10 2.52 -7.47
N THR A 70 3.54 3.39 -6.56
CA THR A 70 4.03 2.96 -5.24
C THR A 70 3.40 3.78 -4.13
N VAL A 71 3.05 3.09 -3.05
CA VAL A 71 2.47 3.71 -1.86
C VAL A 71 3.21 3.33 -0.60
N GLU A 72 3.21 4.28 0.33
CA GLU A 72 3.46 4.05 1.75
C GLU A 72 2.11 3.96 2.47
N LEU A 73 1.89 2.87 3.19
CA LEU A 73 0.68 2.68 3.99
C LEU A 73 0.99 2.99 5.45
N LEU A 74 0.14 3.81 6.06
CA LEU A 74 0.09 3.99 7.50
C LEU A 74 -1.04 3.13 8.04
N VAL A 75 -0.72 2.20 8.94
CA VAL A 75 -1.67 1.27 9.55
C VAL A 75 -1.69 1.44 11.06
N CYS A 76 -2.83 1.14 11.68
CA CYS A 76 -2.99 1.16 13.13
C CYS A 76 -3.65 -0.15 13.59
N LYS A 77 -3.26 -0.62 14.77
CA LYS A 77 -3.89 -1.78 15.39
C LYS A 77 -5.28 -1.38 15.92
N PRO A 78 -6.38 -1.98 15.43
CA PRO A 78 -7.66 -1.80 16.06
C PRO A 78 -7.63 -2.40 17.48
N LEU A 79 -8.04 -1.62 18.48
CA LEU A 79 -8.16 -2.04 19.88
C LEU A 79 -9.23 -3.10 20.07
#